data_AF-G5C5V4-F1
#
_entry.id   AF-G5C5V4-F1
#
_cell.length_a   1.000
_cell.length_b   1.000
_cell.length_c   1.000
_cell.angle_alpha   90.00
_cell.angle_beta   90.00
_cell.angle_gamma   90.00
#
_symmetry.space_group_name_H-M   'P 1'
#
loop_
_entity.id
_entity.type
_entity.pdbx_description
1 polymer ?
#
loop_
_entity_poly.entity_id
_entity_poly.type
_entity_poly.pdbx_seq_one_letter_code
_entity_poly.pdbx_strand_id
1 'polypeptide(L)'
;MQHNQPGAQQSDPEATLFSRILSNQGVKISTFYYSNFQDYEAYQGDKYHTVLNSLGFLNLGISENRLCVDLMTEKLCHNDMNYMEEPLLQYSDWRGHMFLQARVAKFLTYYSASPSCLNLRNVVFLNSCCAIFSALAMVLSDPGDGILVSTPFHSGFLFSAQIHAQIEVIPIHVDSEITNINTQPFQIMVGKLEQGLLEAKTKSKKVKGSLLANPQNPLGDVNLKDSLKEYLKFAKRNELHVIVDETYMLSVFDETIISTVF
;
A
#
# COMPACT_ATOMS: atom_id res chain seq x y z
N MET A 1 19.77 -46.72 13.30
CA MET A 1 19.84 -45.31 13.72
C MET A 1 18.47 -44.72 13.47
N GLN A 2 17.85 -44.17 14.52
CA GLN A 2 16.42 -43.92 14.62
C GLN A 2 15.92 -42.82 13.66
N HIS A 3 14.75 -43.09 13.08
CA HIS A 3 13.87 -42.10 12.46
C HIS A 3 13.44 -41.06 13.49
N ASN A 4 13.74 -39.78 13.24
CA ASN A 4 13.09 -38.67 13.94
C ASN A 4 11.67 -38.51 13.38
N GLN A 5 10.68 -38.84 14.22
CA GLN A 5 9.30 -38.42 14.03
C GLN A 5 9.21 -36.90 14.19
N PRO A 6 8.32 -36.21 13.45
CA PRO A 6 8.00 -34.82 13.74
C PRO A 6 7.29 -34.77 15.11
N GLY A 7 7.90 -34.06 16.06
CA GLY A 7 7.35 -33.86 17.38
C GLY A 7 5.95 -33.26 17.30
N ALA A 8 5.04 -33.76 18.13
CA ALA A 8 3.71 -33.23 18.30
C ALA A 8 3.80 -31.72 18.59
N GLN A 9 3.20 -30.90 17.72
CA GLN A 9 2.95 -29.49 18.01
C GLN A 9 2.16 -29.43 19.32
N GLN A 10 2.81 -29.00 20.39
CA GLN A 10 2.10 -28.58 21.60
C GLN A 10 1.18 -27.45 21.17
N SER A 11 -0.12 -27.73 21.20
CA SER A 11 -1.16 -26.74 20.92
C SER A 11 -1.00 -25.60 21.91
N ASP A 12 -0.59 -24.44 21.40
CA ASP A 12 -0.46 -23.21 22.18
C ASP A 12 -1.79 -22.94 22.91
N PRO A 13 -1.79 -22.87 24.27
CA PRO A 13 -3.01 -22.63 25.04
C PRO A 13 -3.69 -21.30 24.66
N GLU A 14 -2.94 -20.30 24.18
CA GLU A 14 -3.53 -19.06 23.65
C GLU A 14 -4.24 -19.30 22.31
N ALA A 15 -3.64 -20.06 21.39
CA ALA A 15 -4.29 -20.42 20.12
C ALA A 15 -5.59 -21.23 20.34
N THR A 16 -5.62 -22.06 21.39
CA THR A 16 -6.80 -22.84 21.78
C THR A 16 -7.89 -21.96 22.41
N LEU A 17 -7.52 -20.86 23.07
CA LEU A 17 -8.45 -19.87 23.60
C LEU A 17 -9.03 -18.99 22.49
N PHE A 18 -8.17 -18.49 21.59
CA PHE A 18 -8.59 -17.65 20.46
C PHE A 18 -9.59 -18.35 19.54
N SER A 19 -9.38 -19.64 19.26
CA SER A 19 -10.31 -20.44 18.44
C SER A 19 -11.68 -20.68 19.07
N ARG A 20 -11.83 -20.51 20.39
CA ARG A 20 -13.12 -20.66 21.09
C ARG A 20 -13.93 -19.37 21.18
N ILE A 21 -13.28 -18.21 21.08
CA ILE A 21 -13.91 -16.89 21.30
C ILE A 21 -14.03 -16.11 19.98
N LEU A 22 -13.07 -16.24 19.08
CA LEU A 22 -13.06 -15.54 17.81
C LEU A 22 -13.81 -16.32 16.73
N SER A 23 -14.40 -15.60 15.77
CA SER A 23 -14.87 -16.20 14.53
C SER A 23 -13.69 -16.77 13.74
N ASN A 24 -13.97 -17.67 12.78
CA ASN A 24 -12.94 -18.19 11.87
C ASN A 24 -12.16 -17.07 11.15
N GLN A 25 -12.82 -15.95 10.84
CA GLN A 25 -12.15 -14.79 10.26
C GLN A 25 -11.27 -14.08 11.28
N GLY A 26 -11.74 -13.92 12.52
CA GLY A 26 -10.95 -13.36 13.62
C GLY A 26 -9.70 -14.18 13.93
N VAL A 27 -9.79 -15.51 13.90
CA VAL A 27 -8.64 -16.41 14.06
C VAL A 27 -7.61 -16.17 12.94
N LYS A 28 -8.05 -16.13 11.67
CA LYS A 28 -7.15 -15.87 10.53
C LYS A 28 -6.43 -14.52 10.64
N ILE A 29 -7.16 -13.48 11.04
CA ILE A 29 -6.60 -12.13 11.23
C ILE A 29 -5.57 -12.15 12.36
N SER A 30 -5.91 -12.77 13.49
CA SER A 30 -4.99 -12.93 14.62
C SER A 30 -3.70 -13.63 14.20
N THR A 31 -3.79 -14.78 13.53
CA THR A 31 -2.61 -15.50 13.02
C THR A 31 -1.77 -14.64 12.07
N PHE A 32 -2.41 -13.90 11.16
CA PHE A 32 -1.69 -12.99 10.27
C PHE A 32 -0.90 -11.92 11.06
N TYR A 33 -1.50 -11.30 12.08
CA TYR A 33 -0.82 -10.30 12.89
C TYR A 33 0.37 -10.89 13.64
N TYR A 34 0.17 -12.00 14.35
CA TYR A 34 1.27 -12.63 15.08
C TYR A 34 2.44 -13.01 14.16
N SER A 35 2.18 -13.55 12.97
CA SER A 35 3.26 -13.93 12.06
C SER A 35 3.99 -12.76 11.41
N ASN A 36 3.33 -11.61 11.20
CA ASN A 36 3.93 -10.47 10.47
C ASN A 36 4.50 -9.37 11.38
N PHE A 37 4.17 -9.36 12.67
CA PHE A 37 4.57 -8.28 13.60
C PHE A 37 5.47 -8.74 14.75
N GLN A 38 5.90 -10.01 14.79
CA GLN A 38 6.86 -10.51 15.79
C GLN A 38 8.13 -9.65 15.91
N ASP A 39 8.74 -9.30 14.78
CA ASP A 39 9.94 -8.47 14.77
C ASP A 39 9.66 -7.06 15.31
N TYR A 40 8.48 -6.52 15.02
CA TYR A 40 8.06 -5.22 15.54
C TYR A 40 7.81 -5.28 17.05
N GLU A 41 7.18 -6.34 17.57
CA GLU A 41 7.00 -6.52 19.01
C GLU A 41 8.34 -6.67 19.74
N ALA A 42 9.28 -7.43 19.18
CA ALA A 42 10.63 -7.54 19.70
C ALA A 42 11.34 -6.18 19.73
N TYR A 43 11.25 -5.41 18.63
CA TYR A 43 11.76 -4.04 18.59
C TYR A 43 11.11 -3.15 19.66
N GLN A 44 9.79 -3.22 19.87
CA GLN A 44 9.11 -2.40 20.87
C GLN A 44 9.56 -2.72 22.30
N GLY A 45 9.83 -3.99 22.58
CA GLY A 45 10.30 -4.46 23.89
C GLY A 45 11.76 -4.12 24.20
N ASP A 46 12.61 -3.96 23.18
CA ASP A 46 14.05 -3.74 23.36
C ASP A 46 14.61 -2.71 22.37
N LYS A 47 14.15 -1.46 22.50
CA LYS A 47 14.55 -0.35 21.61
C LYS A 47 15.97 0.10 21.86
N TYR A 48 16.73 0.28 20.79
CA TYR A 48 18.00 0.98 20.84
C TYR A 48 17.84 2.40 21.39
N HIS A 49 18.76 2.80 22.27
CA HIS A 49 18.96 4.17 22.72
C HIS A 49 20.45 4.41 22.94
N THR A 50 20.97 5.54 22.47
CA THR A 50 22.40 5.92 22.54
C THR A 50 23.02 5.94 23.95
N VAL A 51 22.23 5.89 25.02
CA VAL A 51 22.65 6.03 26.42
C VAL A 51 21.97 4.97 27.26
N LEU A 52 20.65 4.85 27.16
CA LEU A 52 19.86 3.94 28.00
C LEU A 52 19.95 2.48 27.56
N ASN A 53 20.19 2.22 26.27
CA ASN A 53 20.21 0.87 25.72
C ASN A 53 20.97 0.79 24.38
N SER A 54 22.29 0.78 24.45
CA SER A 54 23.14 0.77 23.24
C SER A 54 23.16 -0.57 22.49
N LEU A 55 22.58 -1.63 23.07
CA LEU A 55 22.50 -2.97 22.48
C LEU A 55 21.10 -3.35 21.98
N GLY A 56 20.11 -2.49 22.20
CA GLY A 56 18.74 -2.72 21.71
C GLY A 56 18.63 -2.68 20.20
N PHE A 57 17.46 -3.05 19.69
CA PHE A 57 17.16 -3.11 18.27
C PHE A 57 17.06 -1.72 17.63
N LEU A 58 17.79 -1.54 16.53
CA LEU A 58 17.62 -0.41 15.61
C LEU A 58 16.49 -0.72 14.63
N ASN A 59 15.53 0.20 14.49
CA ASN A 59 14.45 0.05 13.54
C ASN A 59 14.86 0.61 12.16
N LEU A 60 15.06 -0.31 11.21
CA LEU A 60 15.29 -0.02 9.80
C LEU A 60 14.19 -0.62 8.90
N GLY A 61 13.13 -1.16 9.50
CA GLY A 61 12.04 -1.86 8.79
C GLY A 61 10.80 -0.99 8.55
N ILE A 62 10.66 0.15 9.24
CA ILE A 62 9.52 1.05 9.09
C ILE A 62 9.87 2.20 8.14
N SER A 63 9.06 2.36 7.09
CA SER A 63 9.13 3.49 6.19
C SER A 63 8.50 4.75 6.82
N GLU A 64 9.25 5.42 7.71
CA GLU A 64 8.84 6.65 8.38
C GLU A 64 9.73 7.83 7.99
N ASN A 65 9.13 8.95 7.57
CA ASN A 65 9.86 10.19 7.31
C ASN A 65 9.96 11.02 8.59
N ARG A 66 11.15 11.03 9.21
CA ARG A 66 11.46 11.86 10.38
C ARG A 66 12.28 13.12 10.06
N LEU A 67 12.59 13.35 8.78
CA LEU A 67 13.49 14.42 8.33
C LEU A 67 12.84 15.80 8.35
N CYS A 68 11.50 15.87 8.31
CA CYS A 68 10.76 17.13 8.27
C CYS A 68 10.02 17.45 9.58
N VAL A 69 10.39 16.78 10.68
CA VAL A 69 9.71 16.95 11.98
C VAL A 69 9.84 18.38 12.50
N ASP A 70 10.98 19.02 12.28
CA ASP A 70 11.24 20.42 12.59
C ASP A 70 10.28 21.37 11.85
N LEU A 71 10.14 21.20 10.53
CA LEU A 71 9.24 22.01 9.70
C LEU A 71 7.78 21.84 10.14
N MET A 72 7.37 20.60 10.42
CA MET A 72 6.01 20.31 10.91
C MET A 72 5.79 20.91 12.30
N THR A 73 6.76 20.81 13.20
CA THR A 73 6.67 21.36 14.55
C THR A 73 6.56 22.88 14.51
N GLU A 74 7.40 23.55 13.72
CA GLU A 74 7.35 24.99 13.53
C GLU A 74 5.96 25.43 13.02
N LYS A 75 5.44 24.76 11.98
CA LYS A 75 4.12 25.12 11.44
C LYS A 75 2.99 24.88 12.45
N LEU A 76 3.03 23.79 13.19
CA LEU A 76 2.00 23.45 14.18
C LEU A 76 2.00 24.39 15.40
N CYS A 77 3.14 24.99 15.73
CA CYS A 77 3.26 25.97 16.82
C CYS A 77 2.82 27.39 16.44
N HIS A 78 2.45 27.62 15.18
CA HIS A 78 2.09 28.94 14.67
C HIS A 78 0.68 29.37 15.13
N ASN A 79 0.47 30.66 15.43
CA ASN A 79 -0.78 31.13 16.05
C ASN A 79 -2.05 30.86 15.21
N ASP A 80 -1.92 30.80 13.88
CA ASP A 80 -3.00 30.49 12.94
C ASP A 80 -3.44 29.01 12.99
N MET A 81 -2.70 28.14 13.67
CA MET A 81 -3.09 26.75 13.91
C MET A 81 -4.02 26.56 15.11
N ASN A 82 -4.11 27.55 16.01
CA ASN A 82 -5.04 27.55 17.15
C ASN A 82 -6.42 28.07 16.74
N TYR A 83 -6.92 27.60 15.59
CA TYR A 83 -8.21 28.00 15.03
C TYR A 83 -9.27 26.95 15.31
N MET A 84 -10.28 27.32 16.10
CA MET A 84 -11.40 26.44 16.44
C MET A 84 -12.71 27.19 16.20
N GLU A 85 -13.53 26.67 15.28
CA GLU A 85 -14.90 27.12 15.08
C GLU A 85 -15.86 25.98 15.40
N GLU A 86 -17.06 26.33 15.88
CA GLU A 86 -18.10 25.36 16.23
C GLU A 86 -18.40 24.33 15.12
N PRO A 87 -18.47 24.69 13.81
CA PRO A 87 -18.71 23.70 12.76
C PRO A 87 -17.60 22.66 12.58
N LEU A 88 -16.37 22.92 13.06
CA LEU A 88 -15.27 21.94 13.03
C LEU A 88 -15.43 20.88 14.12
N LEU A 89 -16.25 21.14 15.14
CA LEU A 89 -16.56 20.20 16.23
C LEU A 89 -17.80 19.34 15.94
N GLN A 90 -18.42 19.54 14.78
CA GLN A 90 -19.62 18.82 14.35
C GLN A 90 -19.29 17.84 13.22
N TYR A 91 -20.23 16.95 12.91
CA TYR A 91 -20.11 16.12 11.72
C TYR A 91 -20.06 16.99 10.47
N SER A 92 -19.00 16.81 9.69
CA SER A 92 -18.90 17.42 8.36
C SER A 92 -19.76 16.67 7.33
N ASP A 93 -19.83 17.21 6.11
CA ASP A 93 -20.33 16.46 4.95
C ASP A 93 -19.60 15.10 4.87
N TRP A 94 -20.29 14.03 4.50
CA TRP A 94 -19.73 12.67 4.38
C TRP A 94 -18.47 12.56 3.50
N ARG A 95 -18.17 13.55 2.66
CA ARG A 95 -16.95 13.63 1.82
C ARG A 95 -15.85 14.47 2.47
N GLY A 96 -16.06 14.98 3.68
CA GLY A 96 -15.20 15.89 4.40
C GLY A 96 -15.50 17.37 4.16
N HIS A 97 -14.80 18.25 4.87
CA HIS A 97 -14.95 19.69 4.70
C HIS A 97 -14.52 20.16 3.31
N MET A 98 -15.34 21.01 2.69
CA MET A 98 -15.08 21.54 1.34
C MET A 98 -13.76 22.33 1.24
N PHE A 99 -13.36 23.06 2.29
CA PHE A 99 -12.09 23.78 2.28
C PHE A 99 -10.90 22.81 2.20
N LEU A 100 -10.98 21.65 2.87
CA LEU A 100 -9.93 20.64 2.84
C LEU A 100 -9.86 19.98 1.46
N GLN A 101 -11.00 19.62 0.87
CA GLN A 101 -11.06 19.13 -0.51
C GLN A 101 -10.40 20.11 -1.49
N ALA A 102 -10.72 21.41 -1.37
CA ALA A 102 -10.16 22.46 -2.21
C ALA A 102 -8.65 22.60 -2.07
N ARG A 103 -8.14 22.54 -0.83
CA ARG A 103 -6.70 22.62 -0.58
C ARG A 103 -5.97 21.39 -1.10
N VAL A 104 -6.51 20.19 -0.88
CA VAL A 104 -5.89 18.94 -1.35
C VAL A 104 -5.93 18.82 -2.86
N ALA A 105 -7.05 19.17 -3.51
CA ALA A 105 -7.12 19.19 -4.97
C ALA A 105 -6.08 20.14 -5.58
N LYS A 106 -5.93 21.34 -5.02
CA LYS A 106 -4.92 22.31 -5.46
C LYS A 106 -3.49 21.82 -5.21
N PHE A 107 -3.24 21.26 -4.03
CA PHE A 107 -1.95 20.68 -3.66
C PHE A 107 -1.55 19.57 -4.64
N LEU A 108 -2.42 18.58 -4.82
CA LEU A 108 -2.16 17.46 -5.73
C LEU A 108 -2.03 17.94 -7.17
N THR A 109 -2.88 18.86 -7.66
CA THR A 109 -2.74 19.44 -9.01
C THR A 109 -1.35 20.06 -9.22
N TYR A 110 -0.88 20.84 -8.24
CA TYR A 110 0.40 21.52 -8.32
C TYR A 110 1.56 20.53 -8.35
N TYR A 111 1.60 19.63 -7.35
CA TYR A 111 2.71 18.70 -7.19
C TYR A 111 2.71 17.57 -8.21
N SER A 112 1.55 17.20 -8.75
CA SER A 112 1.48 16.23 -9.83
C SER A 112 1.75 16.82 -11.21
N ALA A 113 1.97 18.14 -11.29
CA ALA A 113 2.08 18.89 -12.53
C ALA A 113 0.90 18.63 -13.49
N SER A 114 -0.29 18.41 -12.93
CA SER A 114 -1.47 18.04 -13.71
C SER A 114 -1.85 19.16 -14.69
N PRO A 115 -2.16 18.84 -15.96
CA PRO A 115 -2.52 19.85 -16.97
C PRO A 115 -3.84 20.57 -16.65
N SER A 116 -4.67 20.02 -15.76
CA SER A 116 -5.95 20.58 -15.34
C SER A 116 -6.16 20.41 -13.85
N CYS A 117 -6.84 21.37 -13.22
CA CYS A 117 -7.18 21.28 -11.80
C CYS A 117 -8.03 20.04 -11.50
N LEU A 118 -7.63 19.28 -10.47
CA LEU A 118 -8.41 18.14 -10.00
C LEU A 118 -9.80 18.57 -9.56
N ASN A 119 -10.81 17.84 -10.02
CA ASN A 119 -12.19 18.10 -9.64
C ASN A 119 -12.38 17.74 -8.16
N LEU A 120 -12.83 18.71 -7.37
CA LEU A 120 -13.14 18.57 -5.94
C LEU A 120 -14.08 17.40 -5.64
N ARG A 121 -15.02 17.11 -6.55
CA ARG A 121 -15.99 16.02 -6.40
C ARG A 121 -15.35 14.63 -6.49
N ASN A 122 -14.12 14.55 -7.02
CA ASN A 122 -13.37 13.32 -7.17
C ASN A 122 -12.33 13.13 -6.04
N VAL A 123 -12.26 14.06 -5.08
CA VAL A 123 -11.37 13.95 -3.91
C VAL A 123 -12.16 13.38 -2.73
N VAL A 124 -11.75 12.21 -2.27
CA VAL A 124 -12.37 11.49 -1.16
C VAL A 124 -11.32 11.24 -0.08
N PHE A 125 -11.72 11.41 1.19
CA PHE A 125 -10.85 11.18 2.35
C PHE A 125 -11.25 9.89 3.05
N LEU A 126 -10.27 9.04 3.31
CA LEU A 126 -10.39 7.85 4.14
C LEU A 126 -9.15 7.73 5.02
N ASN A 127 -9.27 6.97 6.12
CA ASN A 127 -8.21 6.82 7.10
C ASN A 127 -7.16 5.83 6.59
N SER A 128 -6.04 6.34 6.06
CA SER A 128 -4.91 5.57 5.50
C SER A 128 -5.14 5.00 4.09
N CYS A 129 -4.03 4.77 3.38
CA CYS A 129 -3.99 4.16 2.05
C CYS A 129 -4.60 2.76 2.03
N CYS A 130 -4.48 2.00 3.12
CA CYS A 130 -5.13 0.68 3.25
C CYS A 130 -6.66 0.79 3.16
N ALA A 131 -7.28 1.77 3.84
CA ALA A 131 -8.73 1.97 3.78
C ALA A 131 -9.17 2.44 2.39
N ILE A 132 -8.38 3.30 1.73
CA ILE A 132 -8.62 3.73 0.35
C ILE A 132 -8.59 2.52 -0.59
N PHE A 133 -7.55 1.69 -0.50
CA PHE A 133 -7.44 0.49 -1.31
C PHE A 133 -8.59 -0.49 -1.05
N SER A 134 -8.96 -0.74 0.22
CA SER A 134 -10.11 -1.59 0.55
C SER A 134 -11.41 -1.06 -0.06
N ALA A 135 -11.68 0.24 0.05
CA ALA A 135 -12.87 0.85 -0.54
C ALA A 135 -12.88 0.73 -2.07
N LEU A 136 -11.75 1.01 -2.73
CA LEU A 136 -11.61 0.84 -4.19
C LEU A 136 -11.80 -0.62 -4.60
N ALA A 137 -11.17 -1.56 -3.90
CA ALA A 137 -11.31 -2.98 -4.17
C ALA A 137 -12.77 -3.45 -4.07
N MET A 138 -13.49 -3.01 -3.04
CA MET A 138 -14.92 -3.32 -2.84
C MET A 138 -15.84 -2.72 -3.92
N VAL A 139 -15.52 -1.52 -4.42
CA VAL A 139 -16.35 -0.84 -5.44
C VAL A 139 -16.08 -1.39 -6.84
N LEU A 140 -14.84 -1.83 -7.11
CA LEU A 140 -14.40 -2.22 -8.45
C LEU A 140 -14.52 -3.73 -8.73
N SER A 141 -14.73 -4.54 -7.69
CA SER A 141 -14.63 -6.00 -7.77
C SER A 141 -15.66 -6.71 -6.90
N ASP A 142 -16.09 -7.90 -7.32
CA ASP A 142 -16.92 -8.80 -6.50
C ASP A 142 -16.03 -9.68 -5.58
N PRO A 143 -16.54 -10.24 -4.48
CA PRO A 143 -15.81 -11.24 -3.70
C PRO A 143 -15.32 -12.41 -4.57
N GLY A 144 -14.03 -12.72 -4.48
CA GLY A 144 -13.36 -13.74 -5.30
C GLY A 144 -12.78 -13.24 -6.64
N ASP A 145 -13.09 -12.01 -7.07
CA ASP A 145 -12.39 -11.37 -8.19
C ASP A 145 -10.92 -11.06 -7.82
N GLY A 146 -10.09 -10.80 -8.82
CA GLY A 146 -8.66 -10.57 -8.66
C GLY A 146 -8.16 -9.21 -9.14
N ILE A 147 -7.12 -8.70 -8.48
CA ILE A 147 -6.33 -7.52 -8.90
C ILE A 147 -4.88 -7.94 -9.12
N LEU A 148 -4.31 -7.58 -10.26
CA LEU A 148 -2.90 -7.83 -10.59
C LEU A 148 -1.99 -6.87 -9.84
N VAL A 149 -0.92 -7.37 -9.22
CA VAL A 149 0.07 -6.56 -8.51
C VAL A 149 1.48 -7.09 -8.76
N SER A 150 2.40 -6.24 -9.22
CA SER A 150 3.81 -6.64 -9.43
C SER A 150 4.52 -6.92 -8.12
N THR A 151 5.27 -8.01 -8.01
CA THR A 151 6.08 -8.33 -6.81
C THR A 151 7.55 -7.93 -7.01
N PRO A 152 8.20 -7.30 -6.03
CA PRO A 152 7.72 -7.09 -4.65
C PRO A 152 6.75 -5.91 -4.52
N PHE A 153 5.86 -5.96 -3.53
CA PHE A 153 4.93 -4.88 -3.19
C PHE A 153 4.67 -4.84 -1.67
N HIS A 154 4.10 -3.73 -1.20
CA HIS A 154 3.77 -3.54 0.22
C HIS A 154 2.71 -4.52 0.74
N SER A 155 3.05 -5.30 1.78
CA SER A 155 2.21 -6.38 2.32
C SER A 155 0.85 -5.92 2.85
N GLY A 156 0.69 -4.63 3.20
CA GLY A 156 -0.59 -4.05 3.62
C GLY A 156 -1.71 -4.20 2.58
N PHE A 157 -1.39 -4.35 1.29
CA PHE A 157 -2.40 -4.62 0.25
C PHE A 157 -3.01 -6.01 0.37
N LEU A 158 -2.23 -7.03 0.72
CA LEU A 158 -2.76 -8.40 0.94
C LEU A 158 -3.75 -8.41 2.09
N PHE A 159 -3.37 -7.78 3.20
CA PHE A 159 -4.21 -7.65 4.38
C PHE A 159 -5.53 -6.93 4.05
N SER A 160 -5.43 -5.79 3.37
CA SER A 160 -6.57 -4.94 3.01
C SER A 160 -7.51 -5.60 1.99
N ALA A 161 -6.96 -6.35 1.03
CA ALA A 161 -7.71 -7.12 0.04
C ALA A 161 -8.50 -8.25 0.71
N GLN A 162 -7.84 -9.02 1.57
CA GLN A 162 -8.43 -10.22 2.17
C GLN A 162 -9.48 -9.89 3.23
N ILE A 163 -9.24 -8.89 4.08
CA ILE A 163 -10.09 -8.62 5.24
C ILE A 163 -11.34 -7.84 4.87
N HIS A 164 -11.20 -6.83 4.01
CA HIS A 164 -12.30 -5.91 3.73
C HIS A 164 -13.01 -6.24 2.43
N ALA A 165 -12.26 -6.55 1.37
CA ALA A 165 -12.83 -6.70 0.03
C ALA A 165 -13.08 -8.17 -0.38
N GLN A 166 -12.46 -9.15 0.29
CA GLN A 166 -12.52 -10.57 -0.06
C GLN A 166 -12.11 -10.85 -1.52
N ILE A 167 -11.21 -10.03 -2.05
CA ILE A 167 -10.63 -10.18 -3.38
C ILE A 167 -9.26 -10.85 -3.28
N GLU A 168 -8.79 -11.37 -4.42
CA GLU A 168 -7.47 -11.93 -4.53
C GLU A 168 -6.46 -10.90 -5.07
N VAL A 169 -5.31 -10.78 -4.41
CA VAL A 169 -4.14 -10.11 -4.98
C VAL A 169 -3.35 -11.14 -5.78
N ILE A 170 -3.33 -10.98 -7.10
CA ILE A 170 -2.66 -11.89 -8.03
C ILE A 170 -1.25 -11.35 -8.30
N PRO A 171 -0.20 -12.02 -7.80
CA PRO A 171 1.16 -11.54 -7.94
C PRO A 171 1.67 -11.70 -9.38
N ILE A 172 2.30 -10.65 -9.89
CA ILE A 172 3.06 -10.68 -11.14
C ILE A 172 4.54 -10.62 -10.80
N HIS A 173 5.23 -11.74 -10.97
CA HIS A 173 6.65 -11.84 -10.67
C HIS A 173 7.49 -11.16 -11.74
N VAL A 174 8.07 -10.00 -11.38
CA VAL A 174 9.07 -9.31 -12.18
C VAL A 174 10.47 -9.84 -11.84
N ASP A 175 11.36 -9.80 -12.83
CA ASP A 175 12.66 -10.45 -12.74
C ASP A 175 13.68 -9.50 -12.10
N SER A 176 14.45 -10.00 -11.13
CA SER A 176 15.59 -9.25 -10.56
C SER A 176 16.78 -9.19 -11.51
N GLU A 177 16.90 -10.16 -12.42
CA GLU A 177 18.00 -10.25 -13.38
C GLU A 177 17.78 -9.31 -14.58
N ILE A 178 18.84 -8.60 -14.94
CA ILE A 178 18.92 -7.80 -16.16
C ILE A 178 19.18 -8.75 -17.33
N THR A 179 18.37 -8.64 -18.37
CA THR A 179 18.51 -9.44 -19.60
C THR A 179 18.55 -8.51 -20.82
N ASN A 180 18.73 -9.06 -22.03
CA ASN A 180 18.65 -8.25 -23.25
C ASN A 180 17.28 -7.57 -23.45
N ILE A 181 16.25 -8.07 -22.76
CA ILE A 181 14.88 -7.55 -22.81
C ILE A 181 14.61 -6.66 -21.58
N ASN A 182 15.10 -7.09 -20.41
CA ASN A 182 14.92 -6.36 -19.17
C ASN A 182 16.12 -5.47 -18.87
N THR A 183 15.96 -4.16 -19.09
CA THR A 183 17.05 -3.19 -18.91
C THR A 183 17.28 -2.79 -17.45
N GLN A 184 16.36 -3.11 -16.53
CA GLN A 184 16.45 -2.74 -15.12
C GLN A 184 15.91 -3.86 -14.20
N PRO A 185 16.52 -4.10 -13.04
CA PRO A 185 15.99 -5.09 -12.10
C PRO A 185 14.55 -4.72 -11.69
N PHE A 186 13.69 -5.72 -11.57
CA PHE A 186 12.29 -5.57 -11.15
C PHE A 186 11.42 -4.65 -12.03
N GLN A 187 11.85 -4.36 -13.26
CA GLN A 187 11.05 -3.59 -14.21
C GLN A 187 9.75 -4.35 -14.54
N ILE A 188 8.60 -3.67 -14.41
CA ILE A 188 7.33 -4.25 -14.84
C ILE A 188 7.34 -4.30 -16.37
N MET A 189 7.07 -5.46 -16.95
CA MET A 189 6.97 -5.60 -18.40
C MET A 189 5.53 -5.95 -18.78
N VAL A 190 5.00 -5.33 -19.84
CA VAL A 190 3.64 -5.64 -20.32
C VAL A 190 3.49 -7.13 -20.63
N GLY A 191 4.52 -7.79 -21.17
CA GLY A 191 4.49 -9.24 -21.41
C GLY A 191 4.26 -10.06 -20.14
N LYS A 192 4.82 -9.65 -19.00
CA LYS A 192 4.60 -10.31 -17.70
C LYS A 192 3.17 -10.08 -17.18
N LEU A 193 2.62 -8.88 -17.40
CA LEU A 193 1.22 -8.58 -17.08
C LEU A 193 0.26 -9.41 -17.94
N GLU A 194 0.55 -9.54 -19.24
CA GLU A 194 -0.23 -10.36 -20.18
C GLU A 194 -0.17 -11.84 -19.81
N GLN A 195 1.01 -12.35 -19.46
CA GLN A 195 1.16 -13.71 -18.96
C GLN A 195 0.35 -13.94 -17.68
N GLY A 196 0.48 -13.06 -16.67
CA GLY A 196 -0.25 -13.22 -15.42
C GLY A 196 -1.77 -13.13 -15.58
N LEU A 197 -2.25 -12.25 -16.46
CA LEU A 197 -3.67 -12.18 -16.82
C LEU A 197 -4.14 -13.48 -17.49
N LEU A 198 -3.35 -14.04 -18.40
CA LEU A 198 -3.66 -15.31 -19.06
C LEU A 198 -3.69 -16.46 -18.07
N GLU A 199 -2.72 -16.56 -17.17
CA GLU A 199 -2.66 -17.59 -16.13
C GLU A 199 -3.86 -17.49 -15.18
N ALA A 200 -4.25 -16.27 -14.78
CA ALA A 200 -5.44 -16.04 -13.97
C ALA A 200 -6.71 -16.51 -14.69
N LYS A 201 -6.87 -16.16 -15.97
CA LYS A 201 -7.99 -16.63 -16.81
C LYS A 201 -8.02 -18.16 -16.93
N THR A 202 -6.87 -18.79 -17.08
CA THR A 202 -6.74 -20.26 -17.19
C THR A 202 -7.17 -20.97 -15.90
N LYS A 203 -7.01 -20.29 -14.75
CA LYS A 203 -7.49 -20.74 -13.44
C LYS A 203 -8.95 -20.32 -13.17
N SER A 204 -9.68 -19.88 -14.19
CA SER A 204 -11.06 -19.36 -14.10
C SER A 204 -11.22 -18.19 -13.13
N LYS A 205 -10.17 -17.37 -12.94
CA LYS A 205 -10.23 -16.17 -12.11
C LYS A 205 -10.64 -14.97 -12.95
N LYS A 206 -11.54 -14.16 -12.41
CA LYS A 206 -12.00 -12.91 -13.04
C LYS A 206 -11.15 -11.76 -12.52
N VAL A 207 -10.32 -11.20 -13.41
CA VAL A 207 -9.44 -10.07 -13.09
C VAL A 207 -10.17 -8.76 -13.38
N LYS A 208 -10.22 -7.86 -12.38
CA LYS A 208 -10.95 -6.58 -12.47
C LYS A 208 -10.05 -5.37 -12.57
N GLY A 209 -8.80 -5.49 -12.15
CA GLY A 209 -7.88 -4.37 -12.19
C GLY A 209 -6.43 -4.74 -12.00
N SER A 210 -5.61 -3.70 -12.00
CA SER A 210 -4.20 -3.73 -11.64
C SER A 210 -3.91 -2.64 -10.63
N LEU A 211 -3.08 -2.94 -9.64
CA LEU A 211 -2.50 -1.96 -8.73
C LEU A 211 -1.06 -1.67 -9.16
N LEU A 212 -0.72 -0.39 -9.21
CA LEU A 212 0.62 0.10 -9.52
C LEU A 212 1.04 1.05 -8.42
N ALA A 213 2.18 0.81 -7.77
CA ALA A 213 2.81 1.79 -6.89
C ALA A 213 3.82 2.61 -7.68
N ASN A 214 3.75 3.94 -7.58
CA ASN A 214 4.68 4.83 -8.25
C ASN A 214 4.86 6.15 -7.47
N PRO A 215 6.02 6.41 -6.85
CA PRO A 215 7.19 5.52 -6.71
C PRO A 215 6.90 4.19 -5.99
N GLN A 216 7.68 3.15 -6.27
CA GLN A 216 7.46 1.81 -5.74
C GLN A 216 7.94 1.64 -4.29
N ASN A 217 7.12 0.97 -3.48
CA ASN A 217 7.54 0.37 -2.21
C ASN A 217 7.49 -1.17 -2.38
N PRO A 218 8.60 -1.90 -2.20
CA PRO A 218 9.80 -1.52 -1.42
C PRO A 218 11.02 -1.02 -2.22
N LEU A 219 10.94 -0.97 -3.55
CA LEU A 219 12.13 -0.78 -4.41
C LEU A 219 12.68 0.66 -4.40
N GLY A 220 11.83 1.65 -4.17
CA GLY A 220 12.19 3.07 -4.24
C GLY A 220 12.27 3.63 -5.65
N ASP A 221 12.07 2.78 -6.67
CA ASP A 221 12.15 3.17 -8.07
C ASP A 221 10.92 3.95 -8.55
N VAL A 222 11.15 4.83 -9.52
CA VAL A 222 10.11 5.58 -10.23
C VAL A 222 9.95 5.00 -11.63
N ASN A 223 8.72 4.63 -11.99
CA ASN A 223 8.44 4.11 -13.33
C ASN A 223 8.59 5.22 -14.38
N LEU A 224 9.26 4.89 -15.48
CA LEU A 224 9.35 5.78 -16.64
C LEU A 224 7.97 6.06 -17.23
N LYS A 225 7.77 7.30 -17.70
CA LYS A 225 6.51 7.76 -18.31
C LYS A 225 6.02 6.87 -19.45
N ASP A 226 6.94 6.37 -20.28
CA ASP A 226 6.56 5.50 -21.39
C ASP A 226 6.16 4.10 -20.92
N SER A 227 6.82 3.56 -19.89
CA SER A 227 6.40 2.31 -19.23
C SER A 227 4.99 2.44 -18.65
N LEU A 228 4.71 3.55 -17.95
CA LEU A 228 3.38 3.86 -17.40
C LEU A 228 2.31 3.87 -18.49
N LYS A 229 2.57 4.55 -19.62
CA LYS A 229 1.65 4.56 -20.77
C LYS A 229 1.40 3.16 -21.31
N GLU A 230 2.42 2.32 -21.40
CA GLU A 230 2.26 0.95 -21.88
C GLU A 230 1.41 0.10 -20.90
N TYR A 231 1.55 0.28 -19.58
CA TYR A 231 0.66 -0.36 -18.61
C TYR A 231 -0.79 0.12 -18.74
N LEU A 232 -1.01 1.43 -18.89
CA LEU A 232 -2.35 1.99 -19.09
C LEU A 232 -2.98 1.49 -20.39
N LYS A 233 -2.21 1.37 -21.47
CA LYS A 233 -2.66 0.76 -22.74
C LYS A 233 -3.02 -0.71 -22.53
N PHE A 234 -2.21 -1.49 -21.82
CA PHE A 234 -2.51 -2.87 -21.47
C PHE A 234 -3.82 -3.00 -20.70
N ALA A 235 -4.01 -2.18 -19.65
CA ALA A 235 -5.22 -2.19 -18.85
C ALA A 235 -6.45 -1.83 -19.70
N LYS A 236 -6.35 -0.79 -20.54
CA LYS A 236 -7.40 -0.39 -21.46
C LYS A 236 -7.80 -1.50 -22.43
N ARG A 237 -6.82 -2.19 -23.05
CA ARG A 237 -7.08 -3.31 -23.99
C ARG A 237 -7.84 -4.47 -23.33
N ASN A 238 -7.66 -4.65 -22.02
CA ASN A 238 -8.24 -5.75 -21.27
C ASN A 238 -9.41 -5.31 -20.36
N GLU A 239 -9.90 -4.07 -20.52
CA GLU A 239 -11.00 -3.50 -19.74
C GLU A 239 -10.77 -3.58 -18.21
N LEU A 240 -9.52 -3.37 -17.79
CA LEU A 240 -9.11 -3.40 -16.40
C LEU A 240 -9.11 -2.00 -15.78
N HIS A 241 -9.55 -1.89 -14.53
CA HIS A 241 -9.30 -0.71 -13.71
C HIS A 241 -7.81 -0.60 -13.36
N VAL A 242 -7.31 0.62 -13.20
CA VAL A 242 -5.95 0.87 -12.72
C VAL A 242 -6.04 1.70 -11.44
N ILE A 243 -5.51 1.14 -10.36
CA ILE A 243 -5.28 1.85 -9.11
C ILE A 243 -3.82 2.25 -9.09
N VAL A 244 -3.53 3.54 -8.95
CA VAL A 244 -2.17 4.04 -8.79
C VAL A 244 -1.98 4.50 -7.36
N ASP A 245 -1.10 3.84 -6.62
CA ASP A 245 -0.62 4.29 -5.33
C ASP A 245 0.56 5.24 -5.52
N GLU A 246 0.29 6.54 -5.41
CA GLU A 246 1.28 7.62 -5.46
C GLU A 246 1.65 8.16 -4.07
N THR A 247 1.56 7.32 -3.02
CA THR A 247 1.87 7.74 -1.62
C THR A 247 3.27 8.35 -1.47
N TYR A 248 4.24 7.90 -2.29
CA TYR A 248 5.62 8.40 -2.28
C TYR A 248 5.90 9.48 -3.34
N MET A 249 4.89 10.07 -3.97
CA MET A 249 5.05 11.07 -5.05
C MET A 249 6.02 12.20 -4.69
N LEU A 250 5.97 12.66 -3.43
CA LEU A 250 6.80 13.76 -2.90
C LEU A 250 8.08 13.29 -2.19
N SER A 251 8.43 12.02 -2.34
CA SER A 251 9.65 11.41 -1.80
C SER A 251 10.65 11.09 -2.91
N VAL A 252 10.64 11.87 -3.99
CA VAL A 252 11.60 11.80 -5.09
C VAL A 252 12.67 12.86 -4.87
N PHE A 253 13.90 12.41 -4.67
CA PHE A 253 15.01 13.30 -4.31
C PHE A 253 15.82 13.78 -5.52
N ASP A 254 15.61 13.17 -6.70
CA ASP A 254 16.20 13.62 -7.95
C ASP A 254 15.23 14.57 -8.67
N GLU A 255 15.58 15.84 -8.72
CA GLU A 255 14.76 16.91 -9.34
C GLU A 255 14.54 16.71 -10.85
N THR A 256 15.29 15.82 -11.50
CA THR A 256 15.13 15.50 -12.92
C THR A 256 14.02 14.48 -13.19
N ILE A 257 13.54 13.79 -12.14
CA ILE A 257 12.56 12.71 -12.26
C ILE A 257 11.16 13.24 -11.97
N ILE A 258 10.24 13.02 -12.91
CA ILE A 258 8.80 13.25 -12.73
C ILE A 258 8.16 11.91 -12.37
N SER A 259 7.59 11.80 -11.17
CA SER A 259 6.99 10.56 -10.64
C SER A 259 5.50 10.42 -10.86
N THR A 260 4.87 11.36 -11.55
CA THR A 260 3.41 11.42 -11.62
C THR A 260 2.89 10.76 -12.89
N VAL A 261 1.71 10.12 -12.77
CA VAL A 261 1.05 9.47 -13.90
C VAL A 261 0.30 10.47 -14.81
N PHE A 262 0.05 11.70 -14.35
CA PHE A 262 -0.78 12.71 -15.00
C PHE A 262 -0.07 13.59 -16.05
#